data_AF-J9D4R7-F1
#
_entry.id   AF-J9D4R7-F1
#
_cell.length_a   1.000
_cell.length_b   1.000
_cell.length_c   1.000
_cell.angle_alpha   90.00
_cell.angle_beta   90.00
_cell.angle_gamma   90.00
#
_symmetry.space_group_name_H-M   'P 1'
#
loop_
_entity.id
_entity.type
_entity.pdbx_description
1 polymer ?
#
loop_
_entity_poly.entity_id
_entity_poly.type
_entity_poly.pdbx_seq_one_letter_code
_entity_poly.pdbx_strand_id
1 'polypeptide(L)'
;MQDIKNALDYGIPGEKLVAGLPFYATQGKGAAGTKAYRSLVEEHLITHPDTDEIIFKESKYTFNGQTTIHKKVLHAKELKLRGIMSWDLATDCAYTNQWSLQRTVVESLLPPSSR
;
A
#
# COMPACT_ATOMS: atom_id res chain seq x y z
N MET A 1 -1.23 -11.54 0.01
CA MET A 1 -0.98 -11.91 -1.40
C MET A 1 -1.44 -13.33 -1.72
N GLN A 2 -2.27 -13.95 -0.88
CA GLN A 2 -2.83 -15.28 -1.18
C GLN A 2 -3.69 -15.24 -2.45
N ASP A 3 -4.45 -14.17 -2.66
CA ASP A 3 -5.30 -14.04 -3.84
C ASP A 3 -4.52 -14.03 -5.16
N ILE A 4 -3.31 -13.42 -5.15
CA ILE A 4 -2.41 -13.44 -6.30
C ILE A 4 -1.91 -14.86 -6.56
N LYS A 5 -1.52 -15.60 -5.52
CA LYS A 5 -1.11 -17.01 -5.66
C LYS A 5 -2.26 -17.86 -6.20
N ASN A 6 -3.46 -17.72 -5.64
CA ASN A 6 -4.65 -18.40 -6.13
C ASN A 6 -4.93 -18.10 -7.62
N ALA A 7 -4.76 -16.84 -8.05
CA ALA A 7 -4.93 -16.44 -9.44
C ALA A 7 -3.88 -17.05 -10.38
N LEU A 8 -2.61 -17.11 -9.94
CA LEU A 8 -1.53 -17.77 -10.66
C LEU A 8 -1.77 -19.29 -10.74
N ASP A 9 -2.14 -19.92 -9.63
CA ASP A 9 -2.44 -21.36 -9.54
C ASP A 9 -3.66 -21.75 -10.39
N TYR A 10 -4.65 -20.87 -10.50
CA TYR A 10 -5.78 -21.00 -11.41
C TYR A 10 -5.37 -20.92 -12.89
N GLY A 11 -4.17 -20.40 -13.19
CA GLY A 11 -3.60 -20.32 -14.54
C GLY A 11 -3.68 -18.93 -15.18
N ILE A 12 -3.97 -17.87 -14.41
CA ILE A 12 -3.88 -16.50 -14.94
C ILE A 12 -2.40 -16.11 -15.07
N PRO A 13 -1.90 -15.76 -16.26
CA PRO A 13 -0.51 -15.34 -16.43
C PRO A 13 -0.18 -14.10 -15.59
N GLY A 14 0.97 -14.09 -14.91
CA GLY A 14 1.41 -12.96 -14.08
C GLY A 14 1.43 -11.61 -14.83
N GLU A 15 1.82 -11.63 -16.11
CA GLU A 15 1.82 -10.47 -17.02
C GLU A 15 0.43 -9.87 -17.32
N LYS A 16 -0.65 -10.52 -16.87
CA LYS A 16 -2.03 -10.02 -16.90
C LYS A 16 -2.57 -9.63 -15.52
N LEU A 17 -1.83 -9.91 -14.44
CA LEU A 17 -2.23 -9.63 -13.08
C LEU A 17 -1.63 -8.30 -12.59
N VAL A 18 -2.46 -7.50 -11.94
CA VAL A 18 -2.07 -6.26 -11.30
C VAL A 18 -2.37 -6.38 -9.80
N ALA A 19 -1.37 -6.17 -8.95
CA ALA A 19 -1.55 -6.28 -7.51
C ALA A 19 -2.19 -5.01 -6.94
N GLY A 20 -3.35 -5.15 -6.30
CA GLY A 20 -4.03 -4.07 -5.58
C GLY A 20 -3.36 -3.75 -4.24
N LEU A 21 -3.07 -2.48 -3.98
CA LEU A 21 -2.55 -1.97 -2.71
C LEU A 21 -3.49 -0.90 -2.12
N PRO A 22 -3.91 -1.03 -0.84
CA PRO A 22 -4.79 -0.07 -0.21
C PRO A 22 -4.03 1.15 0.29
N PHE A 23 -4.48 2.35 -0.10
CA PHE A 23 -3.97 3.65 0.37
C PHE A 23 -4.92 4.28 1.39
N TYR A 24 -5.51 3.44 2.23
CA TYR A 24 -6.43 3.83 3.30
C TYR A 24 -6.28 2.87 4.48
N ALA A 25 -6.72 3.33 5.63
CA ALA A 25 -6.81 2.53 6.83
C ALA A 25 -8.20 1.95 6.99
N THR A 26 -8.30 0.80 7.63
CA THR A 26 -9.54 0.08 7.89
C THR A 26 -9.73 -0.14 9.38
N GLN A 27 -10.96 -0.03 9.85
CA GLN A 27 -11.36 -0.45 11.18
C GLN A 27 -12.12 -1.77 11.08
N GLY A 28 -11.79 -2.75 11.93
CA GLY A 28 -12.47 -4.05 11.94
C GLY A 28 -12.44 -4.76 10.59
N LYS A 29 -11.28 -4.77 9.90
CA LYS A 29 -11.11 -5.30 8.53
C LYS A 29 -12.01 -4.63 7.48
N GLY A 30 -12.41 -3.39 7.72
CA GLY A 30 -13.23 -2.59 6.81
C GLY A 30 -14.72 -2.61 7.14
N ALA A 31 -15.18 -3.53 8.01
CA ALA A 31 -16.58 -3.63 8.40
C ALA A 31 -17.06 -2.41 9.21
N ALA A 32 -16.17 -1.75 9.95
CA ALA A 32 -16.48 -0.59 10.78
C ALA A 32 -16.09 0.74 10.11
N GLY A 33 -15.62 0.71 8.86
CA GLY A 33 -15.30 1.89 8.07
C GLY A 33 -13.84 2.00 7.64
N THR A 34 -13.59 3.04 6.84
CA THR A 34 -12.29 3.35 6.25
C THR A 34 -11.89 4.78 6.53
N LYS A 35 -10.58 5.03 6.59
CA LYS A 35 -10.00 6.37 6.72
C LYS A 35 -8.95 6.60 5.65
N ALA A 36 -9.00 7.74 4.96
CA ALA A 36 -7.99 8.10 3.98
C ALA A 36 -6.60 8.16 4.63
N TYR A 37 -5.58 7.63 3.95
CA TYR A 37 -4.21 7.67 4.43
C TYR A 37 -3.71 9.11 4.65
N ARG A 38 -4.08 10.03 3.76
CA ARG A 38 -3.81 11.47 3.90
C ARG A 38 -4.24 12.04 5.23
N SER A 39 -5.39 11.64 5.76
CA SER A 39 -5.83 12.12 7.07
C SER A 39 -4.90 11.66 8.19
N LEU A 40 -4.31 10.47 8.10
CA LEU A 40 -3.34 10.00 9.09
C LEU A 40 -2.04 10.80 9.03
N VAL A 41 -1.63 11.19 7.82
CA VAL A 41 -0.47 12.06 7.58
C VAL A 41 -0.73 13.48 8.12
N GLU A 42 -1.88 14.06 7.81
CA GLU A 42 -2.28 15.42 8.25
C GLU A 42 -2.39 15.51 9.79
N GLU A 43 -2.83 14.44 10.44
CA GLU A 43 -2.95 14.32 11.90
C GLU A 43 -1.63 13.90 12.58
N HIS A 44 -0.53 13.77 11.83
CA HIS A 44 0.80 13.39 12.33
C HIS A 44 0.83 12.04 13.08
N LEU A 45 -0.04 11.09 12.67
CA LEU A 45 -0.16 9.78 13.30
C LEU A 45 0.86 8.76 12.79
N ILE A 46 1.52 9.06 11.67
CA ILE A 46 2.55 8.22 11.06
C ILE A 46 3.91 8.75 11.51
N THR A 47 4.58 7.98 12.38
CA THR A 47 5.87 8.34 12.97
C THR A 47 7.03 7.53 12.40
N HIS A 48 6.76 6.40 11.75
CA HIS A 48 7.76 5.54 11.13
C HIS A 48 7.23 4.92 9.82
N PRO A 49 8.08 4.65 8.80
CA PRO A 49 7.65 3.95 7.59
C PRO A 49 7.09 2.54 7.83
N ASP A 50 7.42 1.91 8.97
CA ASP A 50 6.91 0.60 9.39
C ASP A 50 5.57 0.66 10.13
N THR A 51 5.01 1.85 10.35
CA THR A 51 3.71 1.98 11.02
C THR A 51 2.61 1.42 10.12
N ASP A 52 1.98 0.32 10.56
CA ASP A 52 0.82 -0.30 9.90
C ASP A 52 -0.47 -0.18 10.74
N GLU A 53 -0.37 0.38 11.94
CA GLU A 53 -1.47 0.49 12.89
C GLU A 53 -1.38 1.80 13.67
N ILE A 54 -2.53 2.44 13.86
CA ILE A 54 -2.68 3.68 14.63
C ILE A 54 -3.95 3.64 15.47
N ILE A 55 -4.01 4.51 16.47
CA ILE A 55 -5.25 4.87 17.17
C ILE A 55 -5.71 6.22 16.64
N PHE A 56 -6.92 6.28 16.09
CA PHE A 56 -7.57 7.50 15.64
C PHE A 56 -8.92 7.62 16.33
N LYS A 57 -9.12 8.69 17.11
CA LYS A 57 -10.36 8.95 17.88
C LYS A 57 -10.83 7.71 18.64
N GLU A 58 -9.94 7.17 19.47
CA GLU A 58 -10.17 5.98 20.34
C GLU A 58 -10.39 4.66 19.59
N SER A 59 -10.35 4.67 18.26
CA SER A 59 -10.53 3.49 17.42
C SER A 59 -9.20 3.06 16.80
N LYS A 60 -8.93 1.76 16.83
CA LYS A 60 -7.77 1.15 16.18
C LYS A 60 -8.03 0.98 14.68
N TYR A 61 -7.13 1.52 13.86
CA TYR A 61 -7.14 1.34 12.41
C TYR A 61 -5.85 0.65 11.95
N THR A 62 -5.99 -0.23 10.97
CA THR A 62 -4.87 -0.91 10.30
C THR A 62 -4.77 -0.46 8.85
N PHE A 63 -3.56 -0.18 8.39
CA PHE A 63 -3.24 0.27 7.03
C PHE A 63 -1.92 -0.36 6.57
N ASN A 64 -1.38 0.09 5.45
CA ASN A 64 -0.03 -0.28 5.00
C ASN A 64 0.83 0.97 4.95
N GLY A 65 1.82 1.04 5.85
CA GLY A 65 2.91 2.00 5.82
C GLY A 65 3.85 1.75 4.65
N GLN A 66 4.79 2.67 4.47
CA GLN A 66 5.71 2.66 3.32
C GLN A 66 6.53 1.39 3.24
N THR A 67 7.01 0.82 4.35
CA THR A 67 7.77 -0.42 4.31
C THR A 67 6.92 -1.61 3.85
N THR A 68 5.66 -1.69 4.29
CA THR A 68 4.74 -2.75 3.88
C THR A 68 4.36 -2.59 2.41
N ILE A 69 4.12 -1.37 1.93
CA ILE A 69 3.94 -1.08 0.50
C ILE A 69 5.17 -1.51 -0.29
N HIS A 70 6.38 -1.10 0.12
CA HIS A 70 7.65 -1.47 -0.52
C HIS A 70 7.80 -2.99 -0.67
N LYS A 71 7.61 -3.74 0.43
CA LYS A 71 7.69 -5.22 0.42
C LYS A 71 6.69 -5.84 -0.55
N LYS A 72 5.45 -5.35 -0.59
CA LYS A 72 4.42 -5.88 -1.51
C LYS A 72 4.74 -5.56 -2.98
N VAL A 73 5.30 -4.40 -3.26
CA VAL A 73 5.75 -4.03 -4.62
C VAL A 73 6.90 -4.92 -5.07
N LEU A 74 7.89 -5.18 -4.21
CA LEU A 74 8.97 -6.12 -4.52
C LEU A 74 8.44 -7.53 -4.75
N HIS A 75 7.49 -8.01 -3.93
CA HIS A 75 6.92 -9.34 -4.15
C HIS A 75 6.13 -9.44 -5.47
N ALA A 76 5.39 -8.39 -5.85
CA ALA A 76 4.73 -8.35 -7.16
C ALA A 76 5.74 -8.40 -8.31
N LYS A 77 6.89 -7.74 -8.16
CA LYS A 77 8.00 -7.79 -9.12
C LYS A 77 8.64 -9.18 -9.19
N GLU A 78 8.88 -9.83 -8.06
CA GLU A 78 9.39 -11.22 -7.98
C GLU A 78 8.46 -12.20 -8.71
N LEU A 79 7.15 -12.04 -8.55
CA LEU A 79 6.12 -12.84 -9.22
C LEU A 79 5.91 -12.46 -10.69
N LYS A 80 6.69 -11.52 -11.23
CA LYS A 80 6.58 -11.03 -12.61
C LYS A 80 5.16 -10.55 -12.96
N LEU A 81 4.49 -9.91 -12.01
CA LEU A 81 3.17 -9.34 -12.24
C LEU A 81 3.26 -8.15 -13.20
N ARG A 82 2.16 -7.83 -13.88
CA ARG A 82 2.08 -6.71 -14.81
C ARG A 82 2.32 -5.36 -14.14
N GLY A 83 1.90 -5.21 -12.89
CA GLY A 83 2.08 -3.96 -12.17
C GLY A 83 1.33 -3.90 -10.84
N ILE A 84 1.18 -2.67 -10.38
CA ILE A 84 0.54 -2.29 -9.12
C ILE A 84 -0.64 -1.38 -9.43
N MET A 85 -1.75 -1.56 -8.71
CA MET A 85 -2.89 -0.67 -8.71
C MET A 85 -3.10 -0.18 -7.28
N SER A 86 -3.26 1.13 -7.10
CA SER A 86 -3.57 1.74 -5.82
C SER A 86 -5.08 1.94 -5.67
N TRP A 87 -5.61 1.64 -4.49
CA TRP A 87 -6.98 1.98 -4.09
C TRP A 87 -6.95 2.86 -2.84
N ASP A 88 -7.16 4.17 -2.94
CA ASP A 88 -7.08 4.91 -4.19
C ASP A 88 -6.10 6.08 -4.08
N LEU A 89 -5.75 6.67 -5.22
CA LEU A 89 -4.78 7.76 -5.26
C LEU A 89 -5.30 9.04 -4.57
N ALA A 90 -6.62 9.26 -4.52
CA ALA A 90 -7.23 10.42 -3.85
C ALA A 90 -7.16 10.31 -2.31
N THR A 91 -6.93 9.10 -1.78
CA THR A 91 -6.72 8.89 -0.34
C THR A 91 -5.26 8.99 0.10
N ASP A 92 -4.30 9.07 -0.82
CA ASP A 92 -2.88 9.33 -0.52
C ASP A 92 -2.61 10.81 -0.21
N CYS A 93 -1.46 11.11 0.39
CA CYS A 93 -0.96 12.47 0.48
C CYS A 93 -0.30 12.92 -0.84
N ALA A 94 0.05 14.21 -0.95
CA ALA A 94 0.71 14.73 -2.14
C ALA A 94 2.01 13.97 -2.43
N TYR A 95 2.33 13.71 -3.69
CA TYR A 95 3.53 12.95 -4.11
C TYR A 95 4.85 13.53 -3.55
N THR A 96 4.89 14.85 -3.35
CA THR A 96 6.05 15.56 -2.77
C THR A 96 6.18 15.34 -1.25
N ASN A 97 5.12 14.92 -0.57
CA ASN A 97 5.15 14.61 0.86
C ASN A 97 6.02 13.37 1.12
N GLN A 98 6.80 13.40 2.20
CA GLN A 98 7.71 12.30 2.54
C GLN A 98 7.01 10.96 2.78
N TRP A 99 5.74 11.01 3.18
CA TRP A 99 4.92 9.84 3.49
C TRP A 99 4.13 9.30 2.28
N SER A 100 4.27 9.86 1.07
CA SER A 100 3.48 9.41 -0.09
C SER A 100 3.68 7.94 -0.38
N LEU A 101 2.58 7.19 -0.39
CA LEU A 101 2.59 5.76 -0.73
C LEU A 101 2.80 5.57 -2.23
N GLN A 102 2.23 6.44 -3.07
CA GLN A 102 2.45 6.40 -4.52
C GLN A 102 3.93 6.59 -4.86
N ARG A 103 4.61 7.52 -4.18
CA ARG A 103 6.05 7.71 -4.35
C ARG A 103 6.83 6.47 -3.93
N THR A 104 6.48 5.86 -2.80
CA THR A 104 7.07 4.60 -2.37
C THR A 104 6.90 3.49 -3.40
N VAL A 105 5.74 3.38 -4.06
CA VAL A 105 5.53 2.40 -5.15
C VAL A 105 6.52 2.63 -6.30
N VAL A 106 6.66 3.86 -6.77
CA VAL A 106 7.56 4.22 -7.88
C VAL A 106 9.02 3.93 -7.51
N GLU A 107 9.49 4.43 -6.36
CA GLU A 107 10.88 4.27 -5.89
C GLU A 107 11.25 2.80 -5.65
N SER A 108 10.28 1.96 -5.25
CA SER A 108 10.48 0.52 -5.07
C SER A 108 10.79 -0.20 -6.38
N LEU A 109 10.30 0.30 -7.51
CA LEU A 109 10.52 -0.29 -8.83
C LEU A 109 11.82 0.18 -9.46
N LEU A 110 12.31 1.35 -9.08
CA LEU A 110 13.56 1.93 -9.56
C LEU A 110 14.79 1.09 -9.15
N PRO A 111 15.82 1.04 -10.00
CA PRO A 111 17.11 0.49 -9.64
C PRO A 111 17.68 1.17 -8.38
N PRO A 112 18.48 0.47 -7.56
CA PRO A 112 19.11 1.07 -6.38
C PRO A 112 19.97 2.30 -6.67
N SER A 113 20.50 2.43 -7.89
CA SER A 113 21.34 3.55 -8.34
C SER A 113 20.58 4.84 -8.67
N SER A 114 19.24 4.82 -8.60
CA SER A 114 18.36 5.94 -8.97
C SER A 114 17.58 6.50 -7.77
N ARG A 115 17.98 6.14 -6.55
CA ARG A 115 17.36 6.58 -5.30
C ARG A 115 18.21 7.62 -4.60
#